data_AF-A0A1B9VDS3-F1
#
_entry.id   AF-A0A1B9VDS3-F1
#
_cell.length_a   1.000
_cell.length_b   1.000
_cell.length_c   1.000
_cell.angle_alpha   90.00
_cell.angle_beta   90.00
_cell.angle_gamma   90.00
#
_symmetry.space_group_name_H-M   'P 1'
#
loop_
_entity.id
_entity.type
_entity.pdbx_description
1 polymer ?
#
loop_
_entity_poly.entity_id
_entity_poly.type
_entity_poly.pdbx_seq_one_letter_code
_entity_poly.pdbx_strand_id
1 'polypeptide(L)'
;MFLFISRVGRASLLGFVLSLFAVSVASAQNPNFVASKKANEVPVFDAVYPEDEFCATAGVGGLCAAEPVDVPEFDANFIYRFVAYEAQRPFDRFSWQAMVSLVWPYDGDGNPIDAGYRHPDAGYAWWETYRDKYSLFAGASAPDDQCRNDLPDGALLLSAFVQASGDVLIDQAGNFVLYETRVNDIAADYIRWNGLDSAAGRMAFAQSGQSVGFPILKLSAGAGTLTGDTANLLASDKTAFKPGAQMIKFAWRIMTDPADQERYYTKPARIAVAAKDAVDGRAKCLDVTVGMVGLHIVQRVKSGNGDRWIWSTFEHVDNAPLASNARRPNSIIANDLFPEGCLGPDKTDRDYVFYDGVDRADHLANQIVQSDLRWADEPPYARDPDGNRVTAPDIVRCWRLFSGTAEANFVWQRKLGDSVWKNYFLVGTQWIGNGGGAPFGVGEVPRFLSNVALESFIQHQMDGTCLGCHSTAFTDAGQPSNFTFLLDPGR
;
A
#
# COMPACT_ATOMS: atom_id res chain seq x y z
N MET A 1 -55.35 26.49 -53.27
CA MET A 1 -56.53 25.77 -52.74
C MET A 1 -56.51 25.92 -51.22
N PHE A 2 -57.46 26.70 -50.66
CA PHE A 2 -57.83 26.93 -49.24
C PHE A 2 -56.72 27.32 -48.22
N LEU A 3 -56.72 28.54 -47.65
CA LEU A 3 -57.44 29.00 -46.42
C LEU A 3 -57.03 28.20 -45.15
N PHE A 4 -56.77 28.72 -43.95
CA PHE A 4 -56.76 30.05 -43.31
C PHE A 4 -56.32 29.81 -41.82
N ILE A 5 -55.63 30.79 -41.18
CA ILE A 5 -55.77 31.22 -39.73
C ILE A 5 -55.44 30.18 -38.60
N SER A 6 -54.76 30.44 -37.46
CA SER A 6 -54.61 31.59 -36.53
C SER A 6 -53.31 31.48 -35.69
N ARG A 7 -52.50 32.54 -35.57
CA ARG A 7 -52.22 33.39 -34.37
C ARG A 7 -51.68 32.76 -33.06
N VAL A 8 -50.44 33.19 -32.77
CA VAL A 8 -49.89 33.81 -31.53
C VAL A 8 -49.60 32.93 -30.30
N GLY A 9 -48.33 32.97 -29.88
CA GLY A 9 -47.91 32.71 -28.50
C GLY A 9 -46.39 32.54 -28.34
N ARG A 10 -45.64 33.61 -28.05
CA ARG A 10 -44.27 33.52 -27.53
C ARG A 10 -44.31 32.97 -26.11
N ALA A 11 -43.53 31.92 -25.82
CA ALA A 11 -43.03 31.64 -24.48
C ALA A 11 -41.73 30.83 -24.59
N SER A 12 -40.68 31.38 -24.00
CA SER A 12 -39.36 30.77 -23.83
C SER A 12 -39.46 29.45 -23.08
N LEU A 13 -38.85 28.37 -23.59
CA LEU A 13 -38.45 27.24 -22.77
C LEU A 13 -36.93 27.10 -22.81
N LEU A 14 -36.32 27.39 -21.66
CA LEU A 14 -34.98 26.97 -21.28
C LEU A 14 -34.79 25.49 -21.64
N GLY A 15 -33.79 25.19 -22.46
CA GLY A 15 -33.30 23.84 -22.65
C GLY A 15 -32.63 23.37 -21.35
N PHE A 16 -33.30 22.51 -20.61
CA PHE A 16 -32.71 21.75 -19.52
C PHE A 16 -31.78 20.71 -20.16
N VAL A 17 -30.48 20.99 -20.19
CA VAL A 17 -29.46 19.98 -20.49
C VAL A 17 -29.47 19.02 -19.30
N LEU A 18 -30.07 17.83 -19.50
CA LEU A 18 -29.87 16.70 -18.60
C LEU A 18 -28.40 16.27 -18.75
N SER A 19 -27.54 16.81 -17.91
CA SER A 19 -26.21 16.24 -17.68
C SER A 19 -26.41 14.86 -17.08
N LEU A 20 -26.27 13.82 -17.91
CA LEU A 20 -26.06 12.47 -17.43
C LEU A 20 -24.75 12.46 -16.65
N PHE A 21 -24.86 12.57 -15.32
CA PHE A 21 -23.79 12.19 -14.43
C PHE A 21 -23.52 10.70 -14.66
N ALA A 22 -22.44 10.40 -15.37
CA ALA A 22 -21.86 9.07 -15.34
C ALA A 22 -21.39 8.84 -13.91
N VAL A 23 -22.19 8.13 -13.12
CA VAL A 23 -21.76 7.60 -11.83
C VAL A 23 -20.59 6.67 -12.16
N SER A 24 -19.37 7.08 -11.80
CA SER A 24 -18.19 6.22 -11.85
C SER A 24 -18.45 5.04 -10.90
N VAL A 25 -18.97 3.94 -11.42
CA VAL A 25 -19.09 2.71 -10.64
C VAL A 25 -17.66 2.28 -10.36
N ALA A 26 -17.24 2.37 -9.09
CA ALA A 26 -15.98 1.79 -8.65
C ALA A 26 -16.01 0.31 -9.03
N SER A 27 -15.24 -0.05 -10.05
CA SER A 27 -15.03 -1.44 -10.43
C SER A 27 -14.12 -2.04 -9.37
N ALA A 28 -14.70 -2.84 -8.49
CA ALA A 28 -13.90 -3.75 -7.69
C ALA A 28 -13.17 -4.69 -8.67
N GLN A 29 -11.88 -4.94 -8.46
CA GLN A 29 -11.05 -5.84 -9.30
C GLN A 29 -11.53 -7.31 -9.37
N ASN A 30 -12.71 -7.59 -8.84
CA ASN A 30 -13.50 -8.78 -9.13
C ASN A 30 -14.70 -8.35 -9.98
N PRO A 31 -14.59 -8.31 -11.31
CA PRO A 31 -15.63 -7.80 -12.22
C PRO A 31 -16.97 -8.56 -12.14
N ASN A 32 -17.01 -9.68 -11.42
CA ASN A 32 -18.21 -10.49 -11.19
C ASN A 32 -18.93 -10.21 -9.86
N PHE A 33 -18.48 -9.25 -9.03
CA PHE A 33 -19.25 -8.86 -7.84
C PHE A 33 -20.38 -7.90 -8.21
N VAL A 34 -21.44 -8.46 -8.79
CA VAL A 34 -22.76 -7.83 -8.85
C VAL A 34 -23.54 -8.32 -7.64
N ALA A 35 -24.21 -7.45 -6.89
CA ALA A 35 -25.09 -7.86 -5.78
C ALA A 35 -26.22 -8.79 -6.32
N SER A 36 -25.98 -10.10 -6.33
CA SER A 36 -26.88 -11.11 -6.87
C SER A 36 -27.61 -11.81 -5.73
N LYS A 37 -28.94 -11.92 -5.85
CA LYS A 37 -29.80 -12.66 -4.89
C LYS A 37 -29.68 -14.20 -5.03
N LYS A 38 -28.77 -14.73 -5.84
CA LYS A 38 -28.59 -16.18 -6.03
C LYS A 38 -27.40 -16.68 -5.20
N ALA A 39 -27.69 -17.66 -4.35
CA ALA A 39 -26.92 -18.08 -3.18
C ALA A 39 -25.51 -18.70 -3.40
N ASN A 40 -24.88 -18.62 -4.59
CA ASN A 40 -23.67 -19.39 -4.86
C ASN A 40 -22.49 -18.66 -5.53
N GLU A 41 -22.55 -17.34 -5.76
CA GLU A 41 -21.42 -16.64 -6.40
C GLU A 41 -21.00 -15.33 -5.71
N VAL A 42 -21.77 -14.87 -4.73
CA VAL A 42 -21.52 -13.63 -3.99
C VAL A 42 -21.91 -13.87 -2.53
N PRO A 43 -21.06 -13.51 -1.53
CA PRO A 43 -21.53 -13.43 -0.15
C PRO A 43 -22.67 -12.41 -0.13
N VAL A 44 -23.87 -12.82 0.29
CA VAL A 44 -24.93 -11.85 0.59
C VAL A 44 -24.42 -11.04 1.78
N PHE A 45 -24.19 -9.74 1.57
CA PHE A 45 -23.66 -8.83 2.58
C PHE A 45 -24.75 -8.49 3.60
N ASP A 46 -25.00 -9.42 4.53
CA ASP A 46 -25.96 -9.21 5.62
C ASP A 46 -25.31 -8.48 6.81
N ALA A 47 -24.00 -8.25 6.78
CA ALA A 47 -23.26 -7.55 7.83
C ALA A 47 -23.60 -6.05 7.83
N VAL A 48 -24.01 -5.56 9.00
CA VAL A 48 -24.20 -4.13 9.25
C VAL A 48 -22.84 -3.54 9.65
N TYR A 49 -22.41 -2.50 8.95
CA TYR A 49 -21.22 -1.71 9.29
C TYR A 49 -21.68 -0.46 10.04
N PRO A 50 -21.66 -0.46 11.39
CA PRO A 50 -22.01 0.70 12.18
C PRO A 50 -21.00 1.84 11.96
N GLU A 51 -21.46 3.07 12.18
CA GLU A 51 -20.69 4.28 11.90
C GLU A 51 -19.37 4.36 12.68
N ASP A 52 -19.30 3.74 13.85
CA ASP A 52 -18.11 3.69 14.70
C ASP A 52 -16.99 2.81 14.14
N GLU A 53 -17.26 1.91 13.18
CA GLU A 53 -16.21 1.10 12.54
C GLU A 53 -15.30 1.92 11.63
N PHE A 54 -15.75 3.09 11.17
CA PHE A 54 -14.98 3.92 10.25
C PHE A 54 -13.95 4.83 10.93
N CYS A 55 -13.97 4.91 12.26
CA CYS A 55 -13.04 5.70 13.05
C CYS A 55 -12.33 4.83 14.08
N ALA A 56 -11.03 5.01 14.26
CA ALA A 56 -10.33 4.32 15.33
C ALA A 56 -10.82 4.74 16.71
N THR A 57 -11.26 6.00 16.90
CA THR A 57 -11.82 6.50 18.17
C THR A 57 -13.28 6.13 18.33
N ALA A 58 -13.59 5.41 19.41
CA ALA A 58 -14.95 5.00 19.74
C ALA A 58 -15.88 6.20 19.94
N GLY A 59 -17.12 6.09 19.47
CA GLY A 59 -18.17 7.10 19.70
C GLY A 59 -18.11 8.35 18.82
N VAL A 60 -17.07 8.53 17.98
CA VAL A 60 -17.01 9.64 17.02
C VAL A 60 -17.97 9.42 15.85
N GLY A 61 -17.99 8.18 15.32
CA GLY A 61 -18.75 7.82 14.12
C GLY A 61 -18.17 8.43 12.84
N GLY A 62 -18.34 7.73 11.72
CA GLY A 62 -17.84 8.17 10.42
C GLY A 62 -16.31 8.05 10.29
N LEU A 63 -15.75 8.66 9.24
CA LEU A 63 -14.32 8.67 8.97
C LEU A 63 -13.63 9.73 9.86
N CYS A 64 -12.42 9.42 10.34
CA CYS A 64 -11.66 10.34 11.18
C CYS A 64 -10.14 10.19 10.97
N ALA A 65 -9.38 11.16 11.48
CA ALA A 65 -7.91 11.16 11.45
C ALA A 65 -7.26 10.27 12.52
N ALA A 66 -8.05 9.58 13.36
CA ALA A 66 -7.50 8.83 14.48
C ALA A 66 -6.83 7.54 14.00
N GLU A 67 -5.55 7.39 14.34
CA GLU A 67 -4.77 6.20 14.01
C GLU A 67 -5.17 5.00 14.90
N PRO A 68 -5.39 3.82 14.32
CA PRO A 68 -5.67 2.61 15.10
C PRO A 68 -4.39 2.11 15.79
N VAL A 69 -4.52 1.76 17.06
CA VAL A 69 -3.35 1.35 17.89
C VAL A 69 -3.32 -0.14 18.19
N ASP A 70 -4.44 -0.84 18.05
CA ASP A 70 -4.55 -2.27 18.39
C ASP A 70 -5.76 -2.94 17.73
N VAL A 71 -5.82 -4.28 17.78
CA VAL A 71 -6.94 -5.12 17.31
C VAL A 71 -7.45 -5.98 18.48
N PRO A 72 -8.20 -5.40 19.45
CA PRO A 72 -8.54 -6.07 20.70
C PRO A 72 -9.59 -7.18 20.57
N GLU A 73 -10.34 -7.22 19.47
CA GLU A 73 -11.32 -8.29 19.20
C GLU A 73 -10.67 -9.64 18.91
N PHE A 74 -9.34 -9.66 18.84
CA PHE A 74 -8.56 -10.86 18.55
C PHE A 74 -7.82 -11.34 19.80
N ASP A 75 -8.09 -12.59 20.18
CA ASP A 75 -7.40 -13.22 21.30
C ASP A 75 -6.19 -14.02 20.77
N ALA A 76 -5.01 -13.64 21.24
CA ALA A 76 -3.72 -14.26 20.90
C ALA A 76 -3.61 -15.75 21.25
N ASN A 77 -4.56 -16.31 22.01
CA ASN A 77 -4.54 -17.72 22.41
C ASN A 77 -5.22 -18.66 21.40
N PHE A 78 -5.90 -18.15 20.38
CA PHE A 78 -6.55 -18.97 19.36
C PHE A 78 -5.63 -19.25 18.16
N ILE A 79 -5.71 -20.48 17.65
CA ILE A 79 -5.01 -20.89 16.42
C ILE A 79 -5.94 -20.70 15.22
N TYR A 80 -5.55 -19.81 14.33
CA TYR A 80 -6.24 -19.51 13.09
C TYR A 80 -5.40 -20.04 11.94
N ARG A 81 -5.75 -21.24 11.46
CA ARG A 81 -5.02 -21.89 10.36
C ARG A 81 -5.41 -21.35 8.98
N PHE A 82 -6.59 -20.75 8.87
CA PHE A 82 -7.15 -20.28 7.61
C PHE A 82 -7.78 -18.90 7.79
N VAL A 83 -7.73 -18.11 6.72
CA VAL A 83 -8.50 -16.87 6.63
C VAL A 83 -9.99 -17.21 6.68
N ALA A 84 -10.71 -16.56 7.59
CA ALA A 84 -12.15 -16.68 7.76
C ALA A 84 -12.73 -15.28 7.93
N TYR A 85 -13.99 -15.09 7.52
CA TYR A 85 -14.61 -13.77 7.46
C TYR A 85 -14.54 -13.01 8.80
N GLU A 86 -15.05 -13.61 9.88
CA GLU A 86 -15.07 -12.98 11.21
C GLU A 86 -13.67 -12.71 11.78
N ALA A 87 -12.71 -13.59 11.48
CA ALA A 87 -11.33 -13.41 11.93
C ALA A 87 -10.61 -12.29 11.16
N GLN A 88 -10.90 -12.14 9.86
CA GLN A 88 -10.21 -11.19 8.99
C GLN A 88 -10.76 -9.77 9.11
N ARG A 89 -12.07 -9.63 9.36
CA ARG A 89 -12.77 -8.33 9.37
C ARG A 89 -12.15 -7.30 10.32
N PRO A 90 -11.77 -7.62 11.59
CA PRO A 90 -11.11 -6.66 12.47
C PRO A 90 -9.77 -6.14 11.93
N PHE A 91 -9.00 -6.99 11.26
CA PHE A 91 -7.72 -6.62 10.65
C PHE A 91 -7.91 -5.76 9.41
N ASP A 92 -8.89 -6.07 8.56
CA ASP A 92 -9.20 -5.25 7.39
C ASP A 92 -9.75 -3.87 7.80
N ARG A 93 -10.56 -3.81 8.86
CA ARG A 93 -10.99 -2.54 9.48
C ARG A 93 -9.79 -1.76 10.02
N PHE A 94 -8.88 -2.41 10.75
CA PHE A 94 -7.63 -1.78 11.21
C PHE A 94 -6.85 -1.19 10.04
N SER A 95 -6.65 -1.95 8.96
CA SER A 95 -5.92 -1.50 7.77
C SER A 95 -6.55 -0.28 7.13
N TRP A 96 -7.88 -0.27 6.97
CA TRP A 96 -8.59 0.88 6.40
C TRP A 96 -8.54 2.11 7.30
N GLN A 97 -8.71 1.94 8.62
CA GLN A 97 -8.53 3.02 9.59
C GLN A 97 -7.11 3.59 9.51
N ALA A 98 -6.09 2.73 9.44
CA ALA A 98 -4.69 3.12 9.34
C ALA A 98 -4.43 3.89 8.04
N MET A 99 -4.93 3.41 6.89
CA MET A 99 -4.81 4.11 5.62
C MET A 99 -5.43 5.51 5.68
N VAL A 100 -6.68 5.61 6.15
CA VAL A 100 -7.40 6.89 6.24
C VAL A 100 -6.72 7.87 7.18
N SER A 101 -6.26 7.42 8.35
CA SER A 101 -5.53 8.28 9.29
C SER A 101 -4.19 8.73 8.75
N LEU A 102 -3.47 7.83 8.06
CA LEU A 102 -2.13 8.08 7.56
C LEU A 102 -2.12 9.24 6.57
N VAL A 103 -3.09 9.24 5.65
CA VAL A 103 -3.22 10.22 4.57
C VAL A 103 -4.11 11.40 4.96
N TRP A 104 -4.60 11.45 6.19
CA TRP A 104 -5.41 12.56 6.65
C TRP A 104 -4.53 13.82 6.75
N PRO A 105 -4.93 14.93 6.12
CA PRO A 105 -4.15 16.16 6.14
C PRO A 105 -4.32 16.93 7.45
N TYR A 106 -3.22 17.55 7.89
CA TYR A 106 -3.12 18.40 9.07
C TYR A 106 -2.72 19.82 8.66
N ASP A 107 -3.23 20.80 9.40
CA ASP A 107 -2.83 22.20 9.26
C ASP A 107 -1.46 22.47 9.91
N GLY A 108 -0.95 23.69 9.74
CA GLY A 108 0.36 24.10 10.29
C GLY A 108 0.45 24.08 11.83
N ASP A 109 -0.69 24.04 12.53
CA ASP A 109 -0.77 23.92 13.98
C ASP A 109 -0.87 22.45 14.44
N GLY A 110 -0.93 21.50 13.50
CA GLY A 110 -1.03 20.08 13.77
C GLY A 110 -2.46 19.61 14.10
N ASN A 111 -3.49 20.36 13.71
CA ASN A 111 -4.88 19.93 13.82
C ASN A 111 -5.32 19.18 12.55
N PRO A 112 -6.08 18.09 12.67
CA PRO A 112 -6.61 17.39 11.51
C PRO A 112 -7.65 18.27 10.80
N ILE A 113 -7.54 18.38 9.49
CA ILE A 113 -8.49 19.18 8.70
C ILE A 113 -9.84 18.48 8.64
N ASP A 114 -10.91 19.26 8.78
CA ASP A 114 -12.27 18.72 8.71
C ASP A 114 -12.53 18.06 7.36
N ALA A 115 -13.11 16.86 7.41
CA ALA A 115 -13.28 15.98 6.24
C ALA A 115 -12.03 15.85 5.36
N GLY A 116 -10.83 15.87 5.96
CA GLY A 116 -9.54 15.93 5.26
C GLY A 116 -9.32 14.84 4.21
N TYR A 117 -9.95 13.68 4.34
CA TYR A 117 -9.96 12.64 3.29
C TYR A 117 -10.45 13.15 1.91
N ARG A 118 -11.22 14.24 1.85
CA ARG A 118 -11.65 14.89 0.59
C ARG A 118 -10.66 15.91 0.05
N HIS A 119 -9.71 16.33 0.87
CA HIS A 119 -8.76 17.40 0.57
C HIS A 119 -7.34 16.96 0.92
N PRO A 120 -6.84 15.85 0.37
CA PRO A 120 -5.60 15.22 0.82
C PRO A 120 -4.34 16.10 0.64
N ASP A 121 -4.45 17.18 -0.12
CA ASP A 121 -3.40 18.17 -0.38
C ASP A 121 -3.54 19.46 0.46
N ALA A 122 -4.58 19.55 1.32
CA ALA A 122 -4.77 20.70 2.20
C ALA A 122 -3.76 20.63 3.36
N GLY A 123 -2.51 21.06 3.18
CA GLY A 123 -1.49 20.94 4.22
C GLY A 123 -0.66 19.65 4.05
N TYR A 124 -0.34 18.98 5.16
CA TYR A 124 0.53 17.79 5.14
C TYR A 124 -0.15 16.57 5.74
N ALA A 125 0.09 15.41 5.16
CA ALA A 125 -0.31 14.13 5.73
C ALA A 125 0.69 13.71 6.82
N TRP A 126 0.22 13.02 7.85
CA TRP A 126 1.04 12.73 9.03
C TRP A 126 2.31 11.91 8.71
N TRP A 127 2.25 11.02 7.72
CA TRP A 127 3.39 10.24 7.25
C TRP A 127 4.55 11.11 6.71
N GLU A 128 4.28 12.35 6.29
CA GLU A 128 5.31 13.26 5.79
C GLU A 128 6.28 13.67 6.90
N THR A 129 5.85 13.57 8.17
CA THR A 129 6.69 13.81 9.36
C THR A 129 7.61 12.64 9.68
N TYR A 130 7.37 11.46 9.10
CA TYR A 130 8.13 10.26 9.38
C TYR A 130 9.48 10.30 8.70
N ARG A 131 10.48 9.70 9.35
CA ARG A 131 11.84 9.67 8.84
C ARG A 131 11.95 8.67 7.70
N ASP A 132 12.54 9.10 6.59
CA ASP A 132 12.92 8.20 5.51
C ASP A 132 14.12 7.31 5.91
N LYS A 133 14.26 6.14 5.26
CA LYS A 133 15.36 5.17 5.49
C LYS A 133 16.74 5.84 5.43
N TYR A 134 16.97 6.77 4.51
CA TYR A 134 18.29 7.36 4.26
C TYR A 134 18.70 8.34 5.37
N SER A 135 17.75 9.07 5.93
CA SER A 135 17.99 9.96 7.08
C SER A 135 18.24 9.21 8.39
N LEU A 136 17.92 7.91 8.44
CA LEU A 136 17.99 7.11 9.66
C LEU A 136 19.30 6.33 9.80
N PHE A 137 19.89 5.85 8.70
CA PHE A 137 21.09 5.00 8.74
C PHE A 137 22.32 5.73 8.19
N ALA A 138 23.36 5.84 9.02
CA ALA A 138 24.65 6.38 8.58
C ALA A 138 25.25 5.47 7.49
N GLY A 139 25.58 6.05 6.33
CA GLY A 139 26.20 5.31 5.22
C GLY A 139 25.23 4.54 4.32
N ALA A 140 23.91 4.65 4.51
CA ALA A 140 22.98 4.31 3.43
C ALA A 140 23.34 5.18 2.20
N SER A 141 23.25 4.62 0.99
CA SER A 141 23.44 5.40 -0.24
C SER A 141 22.30 6.41 -0.37
N ALA A 142 22.44 7.53 0.32
CA ALA A 142 21.47 8.61 0.29
C ALA A 142 21.31 9.12 -1.14
N PRO A 143 20.13 9.66 -1.50
CA PRO A 143 19.98 10.47 -2.70
C PRO A 143 21.15 11.47 -2.79
N ASP A 144 21.65 11.75 -3.99
CA ASP A 144 22.70 12.76 -4.17
C ASP A 144 22.28 14.06 -3.47
N ASP A 145 23.06 14.50 -2.48
CA ASP A 145 22.75 15.68 -1.67
C ASP A 145 22.56 16.93 -2.55
N GLN A 146 23.13 16.97 -3.75
CA GLN A 146 22.91 18.04 -4.71
C GLN A 146 21.44 18.20 -5.10
N CYS A 147 20.69 17.09 -5.21
CA CYS A 147 19.28 17.15 -5.56
C CYS A 147 18.40 17.68 -4.42
N ARG A 148 18.91 17.73 -3.19
CA ARG A 148 18.17 18.31 -2.05
C ARG A 148 18.14 19.84 -2.11
N ASN A 149 19.08 20.47 -2.79
CA ASN A 149 19.15 21.93 -2.90
C ASN A 149 17.89 22.47 -3.58
N ASP A 150 17.29 23.52 -3.00
CA ASP A 150 16.10 24.20 -3.53
C ASP A 150 14.88 23.26 -3.77
N LEU A 151 14.81 22.13 -3.05
CA LEU A 151 13.64 21.26 -3.09
C LEU A 151 12.44 21.98 -2.43
N PRO A 152 11.30 22.15 -3.12
CA PRO A 152 10.14 22.83 -2.54
C PRO A 152 9.59 22.11 -1.30
N ASP A 153 9.02 22.89 -0.38
CA ASP A 153 8.32 22.33 0.79
C ASP A 153 7.21 21.35 0.34
N GLY A 154 7.17 20.18 0.97
CA GLY A 154 6.22 19.11 0.64
C GLY A 154 6.60 18.27 -0.58
N ALA A 155 7.69 18.57 -1.30
CA ALA A 155 8.19 17.72 -2.37
C ALA A 155 9.01 16.54 -1.84
N LEU A 156 8.85 15.38 -2.48
CA LEU A 156 9.58 14.17 -2.13
C LEU A 156 10.96 14.16 -2.78
N LEU A 157 11.96 13.61 -2.10
CA LEU A 157 13.27 13.30 -2.69
C LEU A 157 13.38 11.78 -2.85
N LEU A 158 13.25 11.30 -4.09
CA LEU A 158 13.19 9.87 -4.41
C LEU A 158 14.49 9.41 -5.09
N SER A 159 14.90 8.17 -4.85
CA SER A 159 16.09 7.58 -5.52
C SER A 159 16.02 6.07 -5.68
N ALA A 160 15.25 5.35 -4.85
CA ALA A 160 15.06 3.92 -5.01
C ALA A 160 14.06 3.62 -6.14
N PHE A 161 14.47 2.76 -7.07
CA PHE A 161 13.63 2.22 -8.16
C PHE A 161 13.77 0.69 -8.30
N VAL A 162 14.45 0.07 -7.34
CA VAL A 162 14.69 -1.39 -7.27
C VAL A 162 13.80 -1.98 -6.17
N GLN A 163 13.07 -3.05 -6.49
CA GLN A 163 12.24 -3.80 -5.55
C GLN A 163 13.09 -4.59 -4.56
N ALA A 164 12.48 -5.09 -3.48
CA ALA A 164 13.19 -5.90 -2.49
C ALA A 164 13.72 -7.24 -3.05
N SER A 165 13.16 -7.70 -4.18
CA SER A 165 13.66 -8.86 -4.93
C SER A 165 14.91 -8.56 -5.77
N GLY A 166 15.27 -7.29 -5.95
CA GLY A 166 16.37 -6.85 -6.81
C GLY A 166 15.95 -6.43 -8.23
N ASP A 167 14.67 -6.56 -8.56
CA ASP A 167 14.13 -6.25 -9.89
C ASP A 167 13.66 -4.80 -10.03
N VAL A 168 13.52 -4.32 -11.26
CA VAL A 168 13.03 -2.98 -11.56
C VAL A 168 11.69 -3.07 -12.27
N LEU A 169 10.69 -2.34 -11.76
CA LEU A 169 9.38 -2.19 -12.39
C LEU A 169 9.34 -0.89 -13.20
N ILE A 170 8.87 -0.98 -14.44
CA ILE A 170 8.50 0.16 -15.28
C ILE A 170 7.02 0.04 -15.67
N ASP A 171 6.34 1.18 -15.81
CA ASP A 171 4.98 1.23 -16.33
C ASP A 171 4.92 1.04 -17.85
N GLN A 172 3.73 0.82 -18.39
CA GLN A 172 3.49 0.66 -19.83
C GLN A 172 3.83 1.92 -20.65
N ALA A 173 4.01 3.07 -19.99
CA ALA A 173 4.54 4.27 -20.63
C ALA A 173 6.08 4.27 -20.72
N GLY A 174 6.78 3.33 -20.08
CA GLY A 174 8.24 3.21 -20.09
C GLY A 174 8.93 4.05 -19.00
N ASN A 175 8.24 4.34 -17.89
CA ASN A 175 8.79 5.08 -16.76
C ASN A 175 8.99 4.17 -15.54
N PHE A 176 10.05 4.42 -14.78
CA PHE A 176 10.32 3.70 -13.54
C PHE A 176 9.22 3.92 -12.50
N VAL A 177 8.98 2.88 -11.70
CA VAL A 177 8.28 2.99 -10.42
C VAL A 177 9.31 3.24 -9.32
N LEU A 178 9.04 4.24 -8.49
CA LEU A 178 9.93 4.67 -7.41
C LEU A 178 9.41 4.14 -6.07
N TYR A 179 10.32 3.87 -5.15
CA TYR A 179 10.02 3.33 -3.83
C TYR A 179 10.50 4.27 -2.74
N GLU A 180 9.71 4.36 -1.68
CA GLU A 180 10.06 5.13 -0.50
C GLU A 180 9.71 4.33 0.75
N THR A 181 10.60 4.32 1.73
CA THR A 181 10.33 3.70 3.02
C THR A 181 10.50 4.71 4.13
N ARG A 182 9.47 4.84 4.97
CA ARG A 182 9.43 5.74 6.12
C ARG A 182 9.09 4.98 7.39
N VAL A 183 9.56 5.49 8.52
CA VAL A 183 9.26 4.92 9.84
C VAL A 183 8.82 5.99 10.82
N ASN A 184 7.87 5.64 11.68
CA ASN A 184 7.42 6.55 12.72
C ASN A 184 8.52 6.78 13.77
N ASP A 185 8.33 7.81 14.60
CA ASP A 185 9.30 8.17 15.64
C ASP A 185 9.56 7.03 16.65
N ILE A 186 8.57 6.17 16.90
CA ILE A 186 8.73 5.02 17.81
C ILE A 186 9.77 4.02 17.28
N ALA A 187 9.70 3.71 15.98
CA ALA A 187 10.68 2.86 15.32
C ALA A 187 12.04 3.55 15.18
N ALA A 188 12.06 4.83 14.80
CA ALA A 188 13.29 5.60 14.66
C ALA A 188 14.05 5.76 15.98
N ASP A 189 13.36 6.09 17.07
CA ASP A 189 13.94 6.22 18.41
C ASP A 189 14.49 4.88 18.91
N TYR A 190 13.76 3.78 18.67
CA TYR A 190 14.27 2.44 18.99
C TYR A 190 15.59 2.15 18.27
N ILE A 191 15.67 2.45 16.98
CA ILE A 191 16.90 2.25 16.19
C ILE A 191 18.05 3.06 16.77
N ARG A 192 17.85 4.35 17.03
CA ARG A 192 18.90 5.25 17.54
C ARG A 192 19.35 4.92 18.96
N TRP A 193 18.41 4.68 19.88
CA TRP A 193 18.74 4.41 21.28
C TRP A 193 19.50 3.10 21.47
N ASN A 194 19.34 2.15 20.55
CA ASN A 194 20.08 0.89 20.56
C ASN A 194 21.32 0.92 19.65
N GLY A 195 21.67 2.06 19.06
CA GLY A 195 22.82 2.20 18.15
C GLY A 195 22.69 1.42 16.84
N LEU A 196 21.47 1.03 16.44
CA LEU A 196 21.22 0.21 15.26
C LEU A 196 21.31 1.00 13.94
N ASP A 197 21.47 2.32 14.02
CA ASP A 197 21.64 3.25 12.90
C ASP A 197 23.01 3.18 12.22
N SER A 198 24.01 2.58 12.87
CA SER A 198 25.37 2.41 12.33
C SER A 198 25.78 0.94 12.26
N ALA A 199 26.64 0.59 11.29
CA ALA A 199 27.16 -0.78 11.16
C ALA A 199 27.91 -1.24 12.43
N ALA A 200 28.72 -0.34 13.02
CA ALA A 200 29.44 -0.62 14.26
C ALA A 200 28.49 -0.84 15.45
N GLY A 201 27.43 -0.04 15.57
CA GLY A 201 26.46 -0.20 16.65
C GLY A 201 25.58 -1.45 16.50
N ARG A 202 25.18 -1.82 15.26
CA ARG A 202 24.51 -3.11 14.99
C ARG A 202 25.40 -4.30 15.37
N MET A 203 26.69 -4.25 15.05
CA MET A 203 27.66 -5.27 15.47
C MET A 203 27.78 -5.35 16.99
N ALA A 204 27.85 -4.20 17.69
CA ALA A 204 27.93 -4.16 19.14
C ALA A 204 26.65 -4.68 19.82
N PHE A 205 25.47 -4.31 19.29
CA PHE A 205 24.18 -4.84 19.74
C PHE A 205 24.10 -6.36 19.53
N ALA A 206 24.64 -6.86 18.42
CA ALA A 206 24.71 -8.30 18.18
C ALA A 206 25.60 -9.04 19.18
N GLN A 207 26.77 -8.48 19.47
CA GLN A 207 27.72 -9.05 20.43
C GLN A 207 27.23 -9.00 21.88
N SER A 208 26.30 -8.10 22.22
CA SER A 208 25.70 -8.04 23.55
C SER A 208 24.76 -9.22 23.84
N GLY A 209 24.33 -9.94 22.81
CA GLY A 209 23.36 -11.03 22.90
C GLY A 209 21.90 -10.55 23.00
N GLN A 210 21.63 -9.26 22.83
CA GLN A 210 20.27 -8.73 22.77
C GLN A 210 19.58 -9.08 21.44
N SER A 211 18.26 -9.24 21.49
CA SER A 211 17.41 -9.47 20.31
C SER A 211 16.78 -8.17 19.83
N VAL A 212 16.69 -8.00 18.51
CA VAL A 212 15.91 -6.91 17.92
C VAL A 212 14.43 -7.14 18.22
N GLY A 213 13.77 -6.15 18.80
CA GLY A 213 12.37 -6.21 19.20
C GLY A 213 11.75 -4.83 19.20
N PHE A 214 11.13 -4.45 18.08
CA PHE A 214 10.51 -3.14 17.94
C PHE A 214 9.34 -2.97 18.93
N PRO A 215 9.08 -1.74 19.44
CA PRO A 215 8.02 -1.48 20.41
C PRO A 215 6.60 -1.77 19.89
N ILE A 216 5.71 -2.25 20.77
CA ILE A 216 4.36 -2.72 20.43
C ILE A 216 3.24 -1.70 20.72
N LEU A 217 3.35 -0.92 21.81
CA LEU A 217 2.38 0.11 22.19
C LEU A 217 3.03 1.03 23.22
N LYS A 218 2.69 2.32 23.23
CA LYS A 218 3.11 3.24 24.29
C LYS A 218 1.89 3.85 24.97
N LEU A 219 1.83 3.85 26.30
CA LEU A 219 0.89 4.66 27.06
C LEU A 219 1.17 6.16 26.79
N SER A 220 0.13 6.96 26.58
CA SER A 220 0.27 8.41 26.42
C SER A 220 0.73 9.04 27.75
N ALA A 221 1.58 10.06 27.66
CA ALA A 221 2.02 10.80 28.83
C ALA A 221 0.81 11.50 29.48
N GLY A 222 0.62 11.31 30.79
CA GLY A 222 -0.57 11.80 31.52
C GLY A 222 -1.60 10.72 31.87
N ALA A 223 -1.51 9.52 31.28
CA ALA A 223 -2.31 8.34 31.70
C ALA A 223 -1.85 7.71 33.03
N GLY A 224 -1.07 8.44 33.84
CA GLY A 224 -0.36 7.99 35.06
C GLY A 224 -1.24 7.55 36.23
N THR A 225 -2.54 7.33 36.00
CA THR A 225 -3.51 6.90 37.01
C THR A 225 -4.31 5.67 36.55
N LEU A 226 -3.82 4.91 35.57
CA LEU A 226 -4.44 3.63 35.20
C LEU A 226 -3.92 2.51 36.11
N THR A 227 -4.34 2.50 37.38
CA THR A 227 -4.16 1.36 38.29
C THR A 227 -5.33 0.38 38.10
N GLY A 228 -5.21 -0.57 37.17
CA GLY A 228 -6.24 -1.58 36.94
C GLY A 228 -6.11 -2.30 35.60
N ASP A 229 -6.73 -3.47 35.51
CA ASP A 229 -6.75 -4.37 34.34
C ASP A 229 -7.06 -3.61 33.03
N THR A 230 -6.05 -3.55 32.15
CA THR A 230 -6.09 -2.82 30.87
C THR A 230 -6.92 -3.50 29.78
N ALA A 231 -7.48 -4.69 30.02
CA ALA A 231 -8.30 -5.40 29.06
C ALA A 231 -9.53 -4.59 28.60
N ASN A 232 -10.11 -3.77 29.49
CA ASN A 232 -11.30 -2.95 29.20
C ASN A 232 -10.99 -1.53 28.69
N LEU A 233 -9.73 -1.09 28.73
CA LEU A 233 -9.30 0.24 28.26
C LEU A 233 -9.14 0.30 26.73
N LEU A 234 -8.70 -0.79 26.11
CA LEU A 234 -8.54 -0.90 24.66
C LEU A 234 -9.87 -0.77 23.90
N ALA A 235 -10.99 -1.01 24.59
CA ALA A 235 -12.34 -0.92 24.04
C ALA A 235 -13.00 0.46 24.19
N SER A 236 -12.58 1.29 25.16
CA SER A 236 -13.37 2.46 25.58
C SER A 236 -12.68 3.83 25.50
N ASP A 237 -11.34 3.91 25.48
CA ASP A 237 -10.64 5.18 25.27
C ASP A 237 -9.25 5.01 24.65
N LYS A 238 -9.19 5.02 23.32
CA LYS A 238 -7.94 4.87 22.55
C LYS A 238 -7.05 6.12 22.58
N THR A 239 -7.51 7.24 23.15
CA THR A 239 -6.68 8.46 23.30
C THR A 239 -5.56 8.29 24.33
N ALA A 240 -5.66 7.26 25.19
CA ALA A 240 -4.66 6.90 26.18
C ALA A 240 -3.43 6.16 25.61
N PHE A 241 -3.41 5.83 24.31
CA PHE A 241 -2.37 5.02 23.71
C PHE A 241 -1.85 5.64 22.40
N LYS A 242 -0.55 5.50 22.17
CA LYS A 242 0.12 5.80 20.89
C LYS A 242 0.42 4.49 20.14
N PRO A 243 0.43 4.50 18.80
CA PRO A 243 0.79 3.32 18.02
C PRO A 243 2.17 2.78 18.41
N GLY A 244 2.38 1.49 18.17
CA GLY A 244 3.70 0.86 18.25
C GLY A 244 4.64 1.35 17.15
N ALA A 245 5.74 0.63 16.96
CA ALA A 245 6.59 0.84 15.79
C ALA A 245 5.78 0.63 14.51
N GLN A 246 5.91 1.58 13.58
CA GLN A 246 5.26 1.53 12.28
C GLN A 246 6.28 1.80 11.17
N MET A 247 6.14 1.06 10.08
CA MET A 247 6.93 1.19 8.85
C MET A 247 5.98 1.29 7.67
N ILE A 248 6.29 2.20 6.76
CA ILE A 248 5.47 2.49 5.59
C ILE A 248 6.34 2.37 4.37
N LYS A 249 5.86 1.66 3.35
CA LYS A 249 6.54 1.57 2.05
C LYS A 249 5.60 2.00 0.94
N PHE A 250 5.96 3.04 0.21
CA PHE A 250 5.23 3.54 -0.94
C PHE A 250 5.84 3.03 -2.24
N ALA A 251 4.99 2.82 -3.24
CA ALA A 251 5.35 2.74 -4.65
C ALA A 251 4.70 3.91 -5.40
N TRP A 252 5.51 4.64 -6.16
CA TRP A 252 5.18 5.89 -6.81
C TRP A 252 5.38 5.76 -8.33
N ARG A 253 4.34 6.05 -9.12
CA ARG A 253 4.40 6.16 -10.58
C ARG A 253 4.66 7.60 -10.98
N ILE A 254 5.50 7.83 -11.99
CA ILE A 254 5.67 9.16 -12.61
C ILE A 254 4.41 9.52 -13.42
N MET A 255 3.78 10.65 -13.09
CA MET A 255 2.57 11.11 -13.77
C MET A 255 2.93 11.91 -15.02
N THR A 256 2.68 11.33 -16.20
CA THR A 256 2.94 11.99 -17.49
C THR A 256 1.74 12.71 -18.08
N ASP A 257 0.52 12.32 -17.71
CA ASP A 257 -0.72 12.96 -18.16
C ASP A 257 -1.39 13.71 -16.98
N PRO A 258 -1.58 15.04 -17.07
CA PRO A 258 -2.33 15.80 -16.08
C PRO A 258 -3.76 15.28 -15.85
N ALA A 259 -4.43 14.72 -16.86
CA ALA A 259 -5.78 14.19 -16.72
C ALA A 259 -5.84 12.96 -15.81
N ASP A 260 -4.76 12.17 -15.74
CA ASP A 260 -4.68 11.02 -14.83
C ASP A 260 -4.55 11.47 -13.37
N GLN A 261 -3.92 12.64 -13.10
CA GLN A 261 -3.54 13.06 -11.74
C GLN A 261 -4.74 13.16 -10.79
N GLU A 262 -5.93 13.54 -11.27
CA GLU A 262 -7.15 13.63 -10.45
C GLU A 262 -7.58 12.30 -9.84
N ARG A 263 -7.10 11.17 -10.38
CA ARG A 263 -7.44 9.82 -9.91
C ARG A 263 -6.47 9.28 -8.87
N TYR A 264 -5.28 9.88 -8.72
CA TYR A 264 -4.22 9.40 -7.84
C TYR A 264 -3.98 10.37 -6.69
N TYR A 265 -3.57 9.84 -5.54
CA TYR A 265 -2.92 10.67 -4.53
C TYR A 265 -1.55 11.07 -5.05
N THR A 266 -1.36 12.37 -5.35
CA THR A 266 -0.16 12.87 -6.01
C THR A 266 0.70 13.73 -5.10
N LYS A 267 2.01 13.75 -5.38
CA LYS A 267 2.97 14.65 -4.73
C LYS A 267 3.96 15.18 -5.76
N PRO A 268 4.42 16.43 -5.62
CA PRO A 268 5.63 16.87 -6.32
C PRO A 268 6.82 16.03 -5.80
N ALA A 269 7.74 15.69 -6.69
CA ALA A 269 8.94 14.94 -6.33
C ALA A 269 10.13 15.34 -7.19
N ARG A 270 11.31 15.18 -6.63
CA ARG A 270 12.58 15.21 -7.34
C ARG A 270 13.23 13.85 -7.26
N ILE A 271 13.54 13.27 -8.42
CA ILE A 271 14.24 11.99 -8.53
C ILE A 271 15.74 12.27 -8.62
N ALA A 272 16.50 11.77 -7.66
CA ALA A 272 17.96 11.78 -7.66
C ALA A 272 18.48 10.51 -8.34
N VAL A 273 19.08 10.66 -9.51
CA VAL A 273 19.66 9.58 -10.31
C VAL A 273 21.18 9.63 -10.16
N ALA A 274 21.79 8.53 -9.69
CA ALA A 274 23.24 8.44 -9.62
C ALA A 274 23.87 8.32 -11.02
N ALA A 275 25.09 8.82 -11.18
CA ALA A 275 25.84 8.75 -12.44
C ALA A 275 25.92 7.33 -13.03
N LYS A 276 26.10 6.32 -12.16
CA LYS A 276 26.15 4.91 -12.57
C LYS A 276 24.84 4.42 -13.17
N ASP A 277 23.69 5.01 -12.81
CA ASP A 277 22.37 4.56 -13.21
C ASP A 277 21.83 5.34 -14.42
N ALA A 278 22.59 6.33 -14.92
CA ALA A 278 22.25 7.14 -16.08
C ALA A 278 22.89 6.62 -17.37
N VAL A 279 22.17 6.73 -18.51
CA VAL A 279 22.67 6.31 -19.84
C VAL A 279 23.97 7.03 -20.21
N ASP A 280 24.09 8.31 -19.89
CA ASP A 280 25.22 9.17 -20.24
C ASP A 280 26.30 9.26 -19.15
N GLY A 281 26.16 8.48 -18.08
CA GLY A 281 27.10 8.47 -16.96
C GLY A 281 27.10 9.73 -16.10
N ARG A 282 26.08 10.61 -16.21
CA ARG A 282 25.97 11.86 -15.42
C ARG A 282 24.81 11.77 -14.43
N ALA A 283 25.08 12.16 -13.17
CA ALA A 283 24.04 12.26 -12.15
C ALA A 283 22.97 13.30 -12.57
N LYS A 284 21.71 13.08 -12.18
CA LYS A 284 20.56 13.91 -12.57
C LYS A 284 19.63 14.16 -11.39
N CYS A 285 18.98 15.31 -11.43
CA CYS A 285 17.84 15.65 -10.57
C CYS A 285 16.64 15.94 -11.47
N LEU A 286 15.63 15.06 -11.45
CA LEU A 286 14.48 15.15 -12.34
C LEU A 286 13.24 15.56 -11.54
N ASP A 287 12.71 16.75 -11.81
CA ASP A 287 11.48 17.25 -11.18
C ASP A 287 10.25 16.66 -11.89
N VAL A 288 9.39 16.00 -11.13
CA VAL A 288 8.22 15.28 -11.62
C VAL A 288 7.05 15.42 -10.65
N THR A 289 5.85 15.07 -11.11
CA THR A 289 4.73 14.71 -10.23
C THR A 289 4.65 13.19 -10.16
N VAL A 290 4.49 12.65 -8.96
CA VAL A 290 4.27 11.21 -8.77
C VAL A 290 2.89 10.93 -8.21
N GLY A 291 2.31 9.78 -8.56
CA GLY A 291 1.05 9.27 -8.03
C GLY A 291 1.25 7.93 -7.32
N MET A 292 0.63 7.75 -6.16
CA MET A 292 0.76 6.52 -5.38
C MET A 292 0.09 5.36 -6.12
N VAL A 293 0.83 4.27 -6.34
CA VAL A 293 0.32 3.03 -6.97
C VAL A 293 0.31 1.85 -6.01
N GLY A 294 1.16 1.85 -4.98
CA GLY A 294 1.20 0.79 -3.97
C GLY A 294 1.59 1.32 -2.60
N LEU A 295 1.11 0.66 -1.54
CA LEU A 295 1.37 1.07 -0.17
C LEU A 295 1.37 -0.14 0.77
N HIS A 296 2.44 -0.30 1.54
CA HIS A 296 2.47 -1.14 2.74
C HIS A 296 2.42 -0.27 3.99
N ILE A 297 1.55 -0.64 4.94
CA ILE A 297 1.53 -0.10 6.30
C ILE A 297 1.75 -1.29 7.23
N VAL A 298 2.82 -1.23 8.01
CA VAL A 298 3.24 -2.33 8.88
C VAL A 298 3.35 -1.81 10.30
N GLN A 299 2.55 -2.35 11.21
CA GLN A 299 2.46 -1.84 12.58
C GLN A 299 2.53 -2.95 13.62
N ARG A 300 3.24 -2.67 14.73
CA ARG A 300 3.16 -3.51 15.93
C ARG A 300 1.96 -3.17 16.79
N VAL A 301 1.31 -4.21 17.30
CA VAL A 301 0.06 -4.12 18.08
C VAL A 301 0.08 -5.03 19.31
N LYS A 302 -0.67 -4.70 20.37
CA LYS A 302 -0.62 -5.44 21.63
C LYS A 302 -1.36 -6.77 21.57
N SER A 303 -2.55 -6.76 20.98
CA SER A 303 -3.50 -7.87 20.94
C SER A 303 -3.38 -8.69 19.64
N GLY A 304 -2.58 -8.25 18.67
CA GLY A 304 -2.27 -9.05 17.48
C GLY A 304 -1.69 -10.41 17.83
N ASN A 305 -2.00 -11.41 17.01
CA ASN A 305 -1.58 -12.79 17.23
C ASN A 305 -0.12 -13.02 16.76
N GLY A 306 0.54 -14.03 17.35
CA GLY A 306 1.94 -14.39 17.09
C GLY A 306 2.92 -13.24 17.34
N ASP A 307 3.75 -12.94 16.33
CA ASP A 307 4.75 -11.86 16.37
C ASP A 307 4.15 -10.44 16.30
N ARG A 308 2.82 -10.31 16.40
CA ARG A 308 2.08 -9.06 16.59
C ARG A 308 2.41 -7.92 15.61
N TRP A 309 2.74 -8.28 14.38
CA TRP A 309 2.84 -7.37 13.26
C TRP A 309 1.58 -7.50 12.41
N ILE A 310 0.96 -6.37 12.09
CA ILE A 310 -0.14 -6.28 11.12
C ILE A 310 0.44 -5.68 9.85
N TRP A 311 0.29 -6.40 8.73
CA TRP A 311 0.78 -6.03 7.41
C TRP A 311 -0.40 -5.70 6.51
N SER A 312 -0.63 -4.42 6.28
CA SER A 312 -1.69 -3.91 5.41
C SER A 312 -1.09 -3.56 4.05
N THR A 313 -1.71 -4.01 2.96
CA THR A 313 -1.24 -3.67 1.60
C THR A 313 -2.36 -3.13 0.71
N PHE A 314 -2.14 -1.95 0.15
CA PHE A 314 -3.08 -1.22 -0.68
C PHE A 314 -2.53 -0.99 -2.08
N GLU A 315 -3.44 -0.91 -3.05
CA GLU A 315 -3.11 -0.68 -4.45
C GLU A 315 -4.10 0.27 -5.12
N HIS A 316 -3.64 0.92 -6.18
CA HIS A 316 -4.52 1.64 -7.10
C HIS A 316 -5.25 0.66 -8.03
N VAL A 317 -6.53 0.93 -8.33
CA VAL A 317 -7.40 0.03 -9.12
C VAL A 317 -6.91 -0.20 -10.55
N ASP A 318 -6.17 0.75 -11.12
CA ASP A 318 -5.66 0.69 -12.50
C ASP A 318 -4.28 0.02 -12.61
N ASN A 319 -3.71 -0.52 -11.53
CA ASN A 319 -2.37 -1.11 -11.58
C ASN A 319 -2.27 -2.27 -12.58
N ALA A 320 -3.08 -3.32 -12.37
CA ALA A 320 -2.97 -4.57 -13.10
C ALA A 320 -4.31 -5.33 -13.09
N PRO A 321 -4.61 -6.11 -14.15
CA PRO A 321 -5.75 -7.01 -14.15
C PRO A 321 -5.50 -8.24 -13.27
N LEU A 322 -6.58 -9.00 -13.05
CA LEU A 322 -6.49 -10.33 -12.45
C LEU A 322 -5.96 -11.34 -13.48
N ALA A 323 -5.04 -12.21 -13.05
CA ALA A 323 -4.55 -13.30 -13.90
C ALA A 323 -5.68 -14.26 -14.30
N SER A 324 -5.64 -14.81 -15.52
CA SER A 324 -6.63 -15.79 -15.98
C SER A 324 -6.63 -17.08 -15.15
N ASN A 325 -5.47 -17.43 -14.59
CA ASN A 325 -5.28 -18.55 -13.67
C ASN A 325 -5.21 -18.12 -12.18
N ALA A 326 -5.72 -16.94 -11.82
CA ALA A 326 -5.63 -16.42 -10.45
C ALA A 326 -6.26 -17.33 -9.39
N ARG A 327 -5.57 -17.49 -8.27
CA ARG A 327 -5.92 -18.39 -7.16
C ARG A 327 -6.42 -17.66 -5.93
N ARG A 328 -7.05 -18.39 -5.01
CA ARG A 328 -7.42 -17.85 -3.69
C ARG A 328 -6.17 -17.76 -2.80
N PRO A 329 -6.07 -16.77 -1.91
CA PRO A 329 -4.88 -16.53 -1.09
C PRO A 329 -4.65 -17.60 -0.01
N ASN A 330 -5.57 -18.56 0.15
CA ASN A 330 -5.48 -19.72 1.03
C ASN A 330 -5.36 -21.05 0.25
N SER A 331 -4.93 -21.02 -1.01
CA SER A 331 -4.70 -22.23 -1.81
C SER A 331 -3.44 -22.97 -1.31
N ILE A 332 -3.52 -23.71 -0.21
CA ILE A 332 -2.34 -24.28 0.48
C ILE A 332 -2.10 -25.78 0.24
N ILE A 333 -2.96 -26.43 -0.54
CA ILE A 333 -2.94 -27.90 -0.76
C ILE A 333 -2.18 -28.25 -2.05
N ALA A 334 -1.99 -27.31 -2.96
CA ALA A 334 -1.27 -27.56 -4.21
C ALA A 334 0.24 -27.54 -3.96
N ASN A 335 0.95 -28.56 -4.46
CA ASN A 335 2.42 -28.63 -4.38
C ASN A 335 3.11 -27.61 -5.30
N ASP A 336 2.46 -27.28 -6.42
CA ASP A 336 2.87 -26.23 -7.34
C ASP A 336 1.65 -25.33 -7.63
N LEU A 337 1.76 -24.07 -7.21
CA LEU A 337 0.66 -23.12 -7.30
C LEU A 337 0.58 -22.54 -8.71
N PHE A 338 1.72 -22.31 -9.36
CA PHE A 338 1.76 -21.68 -10.67
C PHE A 338 2.85 -22.36 -11.51
N PRO A 339 2.61 -23.61 -11.97
CA PRO A 339 3.59 -24.37 -12.76
C PRO A 339 4.00 -23.65 -14.06
N GLU A 340 3.07 -22.85 -14.60
CA GLU A 340 3.24 -22.05 -15.81
C GLU A 340 3.30 -20.56 -15.45
N GLY A 341 3.63 -20.18 -14.22
CA GLY A 341 3.54 -18.79 -13.78
C GLY A 341 2.10 -18.24 -13.78
N CYS A 342 1.97 -16.92 -13.68
CA CYS A 342 0.68 -16.24 -13.77
C CYS A 342 0.43 -15.80 -15.22
N LEU A 343 -0.79 -16.03 -15.69
CA LEU A 343 -1.16 -15.81 -17.09
C LEU A 343 -1.97 -14.54 -17.26
N GLY A 344 -1.68 -13.78 -18.31
CA GLY A 344 -2.48 -12.66 -18.79
C GLY A 344 -3.94 -13.07 -19.06
N PRO A 345 -4.93 -12.20 -18.82
CA PRO A 345 -6.29 -12.42 -19.29
C PRO A 345 -6.44 -12.16 -20.80
N ASP A 346 -7.35 -12.89 -21.45
CA ASP A 346 -7.68 -12.68 -22.87
C ASP A 346 -8.31 -11.30 -23.16
N LYS A 347 -8.95 -10.71 -22.15
CA LYS A 347 -9.63 -9.42 -22.22
C LYS A 347 -9.49 -8.68 -20.91
N THR A 348 -9.25 -7.39 -21.00
CA THR A 348 -9.30 -6.45 -19.88
C THR A 348 -10.61 -5.66 -19.93
N ASP A 349 -11.05 -5.14 -18.79
CA ASP A 349 -12.21 -4.24 -18.70
C ASP A 349 -11.82 -2.75 -18.88
N ARG A 350 -10.52 -2.46 -18.87
CA ARG A 350 -9.92 -1.13 -18.96
C ARG A 350 -8.44 -1.23 -19.37
N ASP A 351 -7.82 -0.08 -19.59
CA ASP A 351 -6.37 0.05 -19.69
C ASP A 351 -5.74 -0.01 -18.29
N TYR A 352 -4.62 -0.71 -18.18
CA TYR A 352 -3.89 -0.87 -16.92
C TYR A 352 -2.49 -0.29 -17.02
N VAL A 353 -2.00 0.25 -15.90
CA VAL A 353 -0.69 0.89 -15.80
C VAL A 353 0.46 -0.07 -16.08
N PHE A 354 0.30 -1.34 -15.70
CA PHE A 354 1.35 -2.37 -15.82
C PHE A 354 0.99 -3.51 -16.78
N TYR A 355 -0.05 -3.40 -17.60
CA TYR A 355 -0.46 -4.47 -18.51
C TYR A 355 -1.03 -3.92 -19.81
N ASP A 356 -0.43 -4.31 -20.94
CA ASP A 356 -0.96 -4.01 -22.28
C ASP A 356 -1.42 -5.28 -23.01
N GLY A 357 -0.86 -6.45 -22.66
CA GLY A 357 -1.18 -7.74 -23.24
C GLY A 357 -0.83 -7.86 -24.73
N VAL A 358 -0.02 -6.94 -25.29
CA VAL A 358 0.14 -6.79 -26.74
C VAL A 358 1.04 -7.86 -27.35
N ASP A 359 1.91 -8.55 -26.58
CA ASP A 359 3.02 -9.26 -27.24
C ASP A 359 3.61 -10.48 -26.51
N ARG A 360 2.80 -11.47 -26.12
CA ARG A 360 3.34 -12.75 -25.58
C ARG A 360 2.62 -13.99 -26.08
N ALA A 361 3.29 -14.81 -26.88
CA ALA A 361 2.72 -16.04 -27.46
C ALA A 361 2.25 -17.07 -26.40
N ASP A 362 2.71 -16.95 -25.16
CA ASP A 362 2.38 -17.82 -24.02
C ASP A 362 1.56 -17.11 -22.92
N HIS A 363 1.24 -15.83 -23.10
CA HIS A 363 0.60 -14.96 -22.11
C HIS A 363 1.30 -14.96 -20.73
N LEU A 364 2.57 -15.32 -20.63
CA LEU A 364 3.31 -15.34 -19.37
C LEU A 364 3.51 -13.90 -18.86
N ALA A 365 2.85 -13.59 -17.74
CA ALA A 365 2.99 -12.32 -17.05
C ALA A 365 3.97 -12.42 -15.87
N ASN A 366 4.24 -11.29 -15.23
CA ASN A 366 5.14 -11.13 -14.09
C ASN A 366 6.58 -11.58 -14.40
N GLN A 367 7.00 -11.48 -15.66
CA GLN A 367 8.36 -11.82 -16.10
C GLN A 367 9.25 -10.59 -16.10
N ILE A 368 10.50 -10.76 -15.68
CA ILE A 368 11.54 -9.75 -15.84
C ILE A 368 11.90 -9.70 -17.33
N VAL A 369 11.58 -8.59 -17.99
CA VAL A 369 11.86 -8.39 -19.42
C VAL A 369 13.28 -7.86 -19.63
N GLN A 370 13.72 -6.94 -18.78
CA GLN A 370 15.04 -6.31 -18.82
C GLN A 370 15.49 -6.02 -17.38
N SER A 371 16.68 -6.47 -17.00
CA SER A 371 17.21 -6.29 -15.64
C SER A 371 18.18 -5.11 -15.51
N ASP A 372 18.95 -4.80 -16.55
CA ASP A 372 19.83 -3.62 -16.56
C ASP A 372 19.13 -2.46 -17.29
N LEU A 373 18.54 -1.56 -16.50
CA LEU A 373 17.85 -0.36 -16.95
C LEU A 373 18.61 0.89 -16.54
N ARG A 374 18.66 1.87 -17.44
CA ARG A 374 19.30 3.16 -17.23
C ARG A 374 18.30 4.31 -17.40
N TRP A 375 18.58 5.41 -16.72
CA TRP A 375 17.80 6.64 -16.80
C TRP A 375 18.25 7.53 -17.96
N ALA A 376 17.30 7.92 -18.81
CA ALA A 376 17.47 8.97 -19.82
C ALA A 376 17.24 10.37 -19.24
N ASP A 377 17.51 11.41 -20.03
CA ASP A 377 17.27 12.82 -19.68
C ASP A 377 15.79 13.22 -19.73
N GLU A 378 14.99 12.55 -20.56
CA GLU A 378 13.61 12.93 -20.86
C GLU A 378 12.66 11.72 -20.83
N PRO A 379 11.38 11.89 -20.46
CA PRO A 379 10.41 10.81 -20.46
C PRO A 379 10.10 10.32 -21.89
N PRO A 380 9.79 9.03 -22.08
CA PRO A 380 9.83 7.98 -21.06
C PRO A 380 11.28 7.71 -20.62
N TYR A 381 11.51 7.53 -19.33
CA TYR A 381 12.89 7.58 -18.80
C TYR A 381 13.67 6.28 -18.94
N ALA A 382 13.01 5.12 -18.98
CA ALA A 382 13.69 3.83 -18.97
C ALA A 382 14.35 3.52 -20.32
N ARG A 383 15.64 3.15 -20.27
CA ARG A 383 16.43 2.70 -21.42
C ARG A 383 17.22 1.45 -21.07
N ASP A 384 17.65 0.73 -22.10
CA ASP A 384 18.74 -0.23 -21.97
C ASP A 384 20.09 0.52 -21.80
N PRO A 385 21.21 -0.18 -21.52
CA PRO A 385 22.53 0.46 -21.39
C PRO A 385 23.04 1.17 -22.65
N ASP A 386 22.52 0.81 -23.83
CA ASP A 386 22.86 1.44 -25.11
C ASP A 386 22.01 2.69 -25.42
N GLY A 387 21.03 3.00 -24.56
CA GLY A 387 20.15 4.15 -24.70
C GLY A 387 18.91 3.92 -25.57
N ASN A 388 18.57 2.67 -25.89
CA ASN A 388 17.35 2.33 -26.63
C ASN A 388 16.14 2.20 -25.71
N ARG A 389 14.94 2.39 -26.27
CA ARG A 389 13.68 2.15 -25.54
C ARG A 389 13.54 0.67 -25.22
N VAL A 390 12.98 0.40 -24.06
CA VAL A 390 12.71 -0.95 -23.56
C VAL A 390 11.21 -1.24 -23.56
N THR A 391 10.86 -2.51 -23.69
CA THR A 391 9.49 -3.00 -23.53
C THR A 391 9.18 -3.17 -22.04
N ALA A 392 8.01 -2.68 -21.60
CA ALA A 392 7.54 -2.86 -20.25
C ALA A 392 7.12 -4.32 -19.97
N PRO A 393 7.27 -4.82 -18.73
CA PRO A 393 6.71 -6.11 -18.36
C PRO A 393 5.19 -6.05 -18.27
N ASP A 394 4.52 -7.15 -18.61
CA ASP A 394 3.10 -7.34 -18.29
C ASP A 394 3.00 -7.87 -16.86
N ILE A 395 2.30 -7.13 -16.00
CA ILE A 395 2.04 -7.51 -14.62
C ILE A 395 0.56 -7.83 -14.44
N VAL A 396 0.29 -8.94 -13.76
CA VAL A 396 -1.05 -9.38 -13.37
C VAL A 396 -1.10 -9.74 -11.89
N ARG A 397 -2.27 -9.64 -11.28
CA ARG A 397 -2.50 -10.13 -9.91
C ARG A 397 -2.71 -11.65 -9.92
N CYS A 398 -1.80 -12.38 -9.28
CA CYS A 398 -1.89 -13.84 -9.13
C CYS A 398 -2.95 -14.29 -8.12
N TRP A 399 -3.22 -13.46 -7.11
CA TRP A 399 -4.08 -13.80 -5.97
C TRP A 399 -5.38 -13.01 -5.99
N ARG A 400 -6.52 -13.69 -5.97
CA ARG A 400 -7.83 -13.06 -5.77
C ARG A 400 -7.89 -12.42 -4.38
N LEU A 401 -8.66 -11.35 -4.25
CA LEU A 401 -9.00 -10.81 -2.93
C LEU A 401 -9.78 -11.86 -2.13
N PHE A 402 -9.50 -11.95 -0.82
CA PHE A 402 -10.39 -12.67 0.06
C PHE A 402 -11.77 -11.99 0.07
N SER A 403 -12.86 -12.76 0.09
CA SER A 403 -14.21 -12.21 -0.10
C SER A 403 -14.60 -11.21 0.98
N GLY A 404 -14.18 -11.42 2.23
CA GLY A 404 -14.40 -10.44 3.32
C GLY A 404 -13.63 -9.14 3.11
N THR A 405 -12.42 -9.22 2.56
CA THR A 405 -11.63 -8.03 2.20
C THR A 405 -12.25 -7.27 1.04
N ALA A 406 -12.75 -7.99 0.02
CA ALA A 406 -13.46 -7.37 -1.09
C ALA A 406 -14.75 -6.66 -0.64
N GLU A 407 -15.47 -7.23 0.32
CA GLU A 407 -16.62 -6.59 0.97
C GLU A 407 -16.22 -5.31 1.71
N ALA A 408 -15.17 -5.39 2.54
CA ALA A 408 -14.65 -4.23 3.26
C ALA A 408 -14.29 -3.12 2.26
N ASN A 409 -13.59 -3.43 1.17
CA ASN A 409 -13.26 -2.45 0.12
C ASN A 409 -14.51 -1.75 -0.42
N PHE A 410 -15.55 -2.49 -0.78
CA PHE A 410 -16.79 -1.91 -1.28
C PHE A 410 -17.43 -0.93 -0.26
N VAL A 411 -17.47 -1.32 1.01
CA VAL A 411 -18.05 -0.51 2.08
C VAL A 411 -17.24 0.77 2.34
N TRP A 412 -15.92 0.65 2.47
CA TRP A 412 -15.02 1.76 2.74
C TRP A 412 -14.93 2.74 1.57
N GLN A 413 -14.81 2.26 0.33
CA GLN A 413 -14.81 3.11 -0.85
C GLN A 413 -16.12 3.89 -0.99
N ARG A 414 -17.27 3.25 -0.70
CA ARG A 414 -18.56 3.95 -0.68
C ARG A 414 -18.60 5.05 0.39
N LYS A 415 -18.01 4.81 1.57
CA LYS A 415 -17.91 5.79 2.66
C LYS A 415 -17.01 6.98 2.28
N LEU A 416 -15.90 6.70 1.60
CA LEU A 416 -14.94 7.70 1.09
C LEU A 416 -15.52 8.55 -0.05
N GLY A 417 -16.62 8.11 -0.68
CA GLY A 417 -17.38 8.87 -1.67
C GLY A 417 -16.51 9.28 -2.86
N ASP A 418 -16.69 10.51 -3.36
CA ASP A 418 -15.94 11.02 -4.52
C ASP A 418 -14.51 11.50 -4.22
N SER A 419 -13.94 11.15 -3.05
CA SER A 419 -12.52 11.39 -2.81
C SER A 419 -11.64 10.50 -3.69
N VAL A 420 -10.38 10.89 -3.87
CA VAL A 420 -9.39 10.12 -4.64
C VAL A 420 -9.21 8.69 -4.11
N TRP A 421 -9.47 8.48 -2.82
CA TRP A 421 -9.33 7.19 -2.13
C TRP A 421 -10.29 6.11 -2.64
N LYS A 422 -11.36 6.47 -3.36
CA LYS A 422 -12.22 5.47 -4.03
C LYS A 422 -11.48 4.65 -5.09
N ASN A 423 -10.35 5.16 -5.60
CA ASN A 423 -9.51 4.49 -6.58
C ASN A 423 -8.44 3.58 -5.96
N TYR A 424 -8.45 3.42 -4.63
CA TYR A 424 -7.54 2.53 -3.91
C TYR A 424 -8.33 1.43 -3.21
N PHE A 425 -7.73 0.26 -3.05
CA PHE A 425 -8.36 -0.87 -2.36
C PHE A 425 -7.33 -1.65 -1.54
N LEU A 426 -7.77 -2.28 -0.45
CA LEU A 426 -6.98 -3.19 0.35
C LEU A 426 -6.85 -4.53 -0.39
N VAL A 427 -5.63 -4.94 -0.72
CA VAL A 427 -5.36 -6.27 -1.27
C VAL A 427 -5.60 -7.34 -0.20
N GLY A 428 -5.20 -7.02 1.03
CA GLY A 428 -5.43 -7.83 2.22
C GLY A 428 -4.65 -7.33 3.42
N THR A 429 -4.99 -7.86 4.59
CA THR A 429 -4.23 -7.66 5.82
C THR A 429 -3.64 -8.99 6.28
N GLN A 430 -2.32 -9.06 6.43
CA GLN A 430 -1.64 -10.27 6.88
C GLN A 430 -1.14 -10.15 8.31
N TRP A 431 -1.29 -11.22 9.07
CA TRP A 431 -0.95 -11.33 10.48
C TRP A 431 -0.58 -12.79 10.80
N ILE A 432 0.10 -13.05 11.93
CA ILE A 432 0.46 -14.42 12.33
C ILE A 432 -0.70 -15.06 13.09
N GLY A 433 -1.30 -16.12 12.53
CA GLY A 433 -2.45 -16.80 13.12
C GLY A 433 -2.16 -18.17 13.71
N ASN A 434 -1.00 -18.76 13.43
CA ASN A 434 -0.63 -20.09 13.92
C ASN A 434 0.89 -20.25 14.04
N GLY A 435 1.36 -21.38 14.55
CA GLY A 435 2.80 -21.62 14.78
C GLY A 435 3.64 -21.92 13.54
N GLY A 436 3.07 -21.84 12.33
CA GLY A 436 3.76 -22.11 11.07
C GLY A 436 4.03 -23.59 10.79
N GLY A 437 5.01 -23.85 9.92
CA GLY A 437 5.34 -25.17 9.40
C GLY A 437 4.53 -25.51 8.15
N ALA A 438 4.97 -26.50 7.37
CA ALA A 438 4.28 -26.87 6.13
C ALA A 438 2.82 -27.32 6.43
N PRO A 439 1.80 -26.81 5.69
CA PRO A 439 1.86 -25.88 4.55
C PRO A 439 1.69 -24.37 4.90
N PHE A 440 1.66 -24.00 6.18
CA PHE A 440 1.31 -22.68 6.71
C PHE A 440 2.45 -21.64 6.76
N GLY A 441 3.63 -21.92 6.18
CA GLY A 441 4.74 -20.95 6.15
C GLY A 441 5.25 -20.64 7.56
N VAL A 442 5.32 -19.35 7.90
CA VAL A 442 5.64 -18.88 9.26
C VAL A 442 4.40 -18.69 10.13
N GLY A 443 3.22 -19.09 9.62
CA GLY A 443 1.94 -19.03 10.31
C GLY A 443 1.08 -17.86 9.89
N GLU A 444 1.43 -17.20 8.78
CA GLU A 444 0.75 -16.03 8.26
C GLU A 444 -0.64 -16.34 7.68
N VAL A 445 -1.57 -15.42 7.95
CA VAL A 445 -2.97 -15.49 7.50
C VAL A 445 -3.33 -14.12 6.88
N PRO A 446 -3.82 -14.08 5.63
CA PRO A 446 -3.87 -15.19 4.68
C PRO A 446 -2.46 -15.70 4.32
N ARG A 447 -2.36 -16.94 3.80
CA ARG A 447 -1.06 -17.56 3.48
C ARG A 447 -0.29 -16.82 2.40
N PHE A 448 -0.98 -16.38 1.35
CA PHE A 448 -0.39 -15.65 0.23
C PHE A 448 -0.97 -14.25 0.14
N LEU A 449 -0.10 -13.25 -0.02
CA LEU A 449 -0.47 -11.86 -0.17
C LEU A 449 0.71 -11.10 -0.79
N SER A 450 0.49 -10.48 -1.95
CA SER A 450 1.51 -9.73 -2.67
C SER A 450 0.89 -8.50 -3.32
N ASN A 451 1.64 -7.40 -3.33
CA ASN A 451 1.28 -6.17 -4.01
C ASN A 451 1.90 -6.13 -5.41
N VAL A 452 1.11 -5.87 -6.44
CA VAL A 452 1.61 -5.92 -7.83
C VAL A 452 2.63 -4.83 -8.15
N ALA A 453 2.71 -3.76 -7.35
CA ALA A 453 3.68 -2.67 -7.54
C ALA A 453 4.94 -2.82 -6.66
N LEU A 454 4.87 -3.60 -5.57
CA LEU A 454 5.97 -3.79 -4.61
C LEU A 454 6.65 -5.18 -4.70
N GLU A 455 5.92 -6.20 -5.16
CA GLU A 455 6.35 -7.61 -5.30
C GLU A 455 6.02 -8.17 -6.70
N SER A 456 6.12 -7.34 -7.75
CA SER A 456 5.61 -7.61 -9.10
C SER A 456 6.00 -8.97 -9.67
N PHE A 457 7.28 -9.32 -9.54
CA PHE A 457 7.88 -10.50 -10.18
C PHE A 457 7.91 -11.75 -9.28
N ILE A 458 7.60 -11.61 -8.00
CA ILE A 458 7.67 -12.71 -7.02
C ILE A 458 6.30 -13.21 -6.56
N GLN A 459 5.19 -12.66 -7.07
CA GLN A 459 3.83 -13.01 -6.64
C GLN A 459 3.52 -14.51 -6.68
N HIS A 460 4.08 -15.22 -7.66
CA HIS A 460 3.84 -16.66 -7.89
C HIS A 460 4.81 -17.56 -7.10
N GLN A 461 5.81 -16.98 -6.44
CA GLN A 461 6.80 -17.70 -5.66
C GLN A 461 6.24 -18.06 -4.27
N MET A 462 6.81 -19.10 -3.64
CA MET A 462 6.33 -19.63 -2.36
C MET A 462 6.49 -18.66 -1.17
N ASP A 463 7.44 -17.74 -1.30
CA ASP A 463 7.77 -16.63 -0.42
C ASP A 463 7.18 -15.29 -0.90
N GLY A 464 6.36 -15.29 -1.95
CA GLY A 464 5.54 -14.15 -2.43
C GLY A 464 4.41 -13.78 -1.46
N THR A 465 4.77 -13.58 -0.20
CA THR A 465 3.92 -13.32 0.95
C THR A 465 4.66 -12.37 1.90
N CYS A 466 3.98 -11.34 2.42
CA CYS A 466 4.66 -10.27 3.17
C CYS A 466 5.43 -10.80 4.39
N LEU A 467 4.76 -11.45 5.34
CA LEU A 467 5.37 -12.01 6.55
C LEU A 467 6.30 -13.17 6.24
N GLY A 468 6.00 -14.00 5.23
CA GLY A 468 6.90 -15.09 4.84
C GLY A 468 8.23 -14.57 4.30
N CYS A 469 8.22 -13.61 3.38
CA CYS A 469 9.44 -12.95 2.90
C CYS A 469 10.18 -12.24 4.03
N HIS A 470 9.48 -11.42 4.82
CA HIS A 470 10.07 -10.64 5.89
C HIS A 470 10.56 -11.47 7.08
N SER A 471 10.12 -12.72 7.24
CA SER A 471 10.66 -13.63 8.26
C SER A 471 12.15 -13.93 8.06
N THR A 472 12.66 -13.71 6.85
CA THR A 472 14.07 -13.87 6.48
C THR A 472 14.89 -12.60 6.67
N ALA A 473 14.33 -11.57 7.29
CA ALA A 473 15.04 -10.32 7.53
C ALA A 473 16.10 -10.49 8.64
N PHE A 474 17.35 -10.20 8.27
CA PHE A 474 18.49 -10.15 9.18
C PHE A 474 19.13 -8.76 9.14
N THR A 475 19.80 -8.39 10.22
CA THR A 475 20.75 -7.27 10.22
C THR A 475 21.98 -7.63 9.39
N ASP A 476 22.74 -6.63 8.95
CA ASP A 476 24.07 -6.83 8.35
C ASP A 476 25.11 -7.48 9.30
N ALA A 477 24.78 -7.55 10.60
CA ALA A 477 25.51 -8.30 11.62
C ALA A 477 24.99 -9.75 11.83
N GLY A 478 24.03 -10.20 11.03
CA GLY A 478 23.55 -11.59 11.01
C GLY A 478 22.51 -11.95 12.07
N GLN A 479 21.85 -10.99 12.71
CA GLN A 479 20.77 -11.25 13.68
C GLN A 479 19.40 -11.13 13.04
N PRO A 480 18.39 -11.94 13.43
CA PRO A 480 17.01 -11.69 13.02
C PRO A 480 16.58 -10.26 13.37
N SER A 481 16.01 -9.54 12.41
CA SER A 481 15.72 -8.11 12.53
C SER A 481 14.24 -7.81 12.78
N ASN A 482 13.51 -8.77 13.36
CA ASN A 482 12.10 -8.62 13.72
C ASN A 482 11.21 -8.16 12.54
N PHE A 483 11.29 -8.88 11.42
CA PHE A 483 10.53 -8.68 10.18
C PHE A 483 10.86 -7.40 9.38
N THR A 484 12.01 -6.76 9.60
CA THR A 484 12.40 -5.57 8.80
C THR A 484 13.77 -5.67 8.14
N PHE A 485 13.82 -5.44 6.83
CA PHE A 485 15.08 -5.33 6.09
C PHE A 485 15.80 -3.99 6.33
N LEU A 486 15.23 -3.07 7.12
CA LEU A 486 15.84 -1.76 7.38
C LEU A 486 17.21 -1.85 8.08
N LEU A 487 17.42 -2.88 8.89
CA LEU A 487 18.68 -3.08 9.63
C LEU A 487 19.80 -3.72 8.79
N ASP A 488 19.58 -3.87 7.49
CA ASP A 488 20.61 -4.13 6.48
C ASP A 488 20.49 -3.05 5.39
N PRO A 489 21.03 -1.82 5.63
CA PRO A 489 20.78 -0.69 4.73
C PRO A 489 21.38 -0.84 3.34
N GLY A 490 22.34 -1.77 3.15
CA GLY A 490 23.00 -2.04 1.87
C GLY A 490 22.22 -2.99 0.95
N ARG A 491 21.20 -3.66 1.49
CA ARG A 491 20.17 -4.37 0.75
C ARG A 491 19.07 -3.41 0.30
#